data_AF-A0A6P8ND03-F1
#
_entry.id   AF-A0A6P8ND03-F1
#
_cell.length_a   1.000
_cell.length_b   1.000
_cell.length_c   1.000
_cell.angle_alpha   90.00
_cell.angle_beta   90.00
_cell.angle_gamma   90.00
#
_symmetry.space_group_name_H-M   'P 1'
#
loop_
_entity.id
_entity.type
_entity.pdbx_description
1 polymer ?
#
loop_
_entity_poly.entity_id
_entity_poly.type
_entity_poly.pdbx_seq_one_letter_code
_entity_poly.pdbx_strand_id
1 'polypeptide(L)'
;MHVLRWTFKLFIASGYFLPPTLKSPTKRFLYNLYTVFMTLYMWSYSLTLIMEICYNVETQDDLSENFGITVTALITSCKLMSLVVGRKTIINMLDLLKKKPFVPENNGEVQIHAKYDNLIEKVAMFYTIQVTFCVLALVGTTLVSNFKLKKLMFRAWFPFDFTSSWLAFSMTFIYQFVGLMIIATGVSMFDTFFAGLLLHICCQFEMLMDRLHNIGGNEIQSLKDCVRHHNTIFRFVTCVLLFNESLTD
;
A
#
# COMPACT_ATOMS: atom_id res chain seq x y z
N MET A 1 -19.79 -7.33 1.63
CA MET A 1 -19.05 -6.06 1.59
C MET A 1 -17.58 -6.33 1.25
N HIS A 2 -17.03 -5.65 0.24
CA HIS A 2 -15.58 -5.59 0.05
C HIS A 2 -15.06 -4.46 0.94
N VAL A 3 -14.27 -4.84 1.94
CA VAL A 3 -13.55 -3.96 2.89
C VAL A 3 -12.34 -3.37 2.14
N LEU A 4 -12.02 -2.08 2.32
CA LEU A 4 -10.95 -1.32 1.64
C LEU A 4 -10.96 -1.41 0.09
N ARG A 5 -12.08 -1.07 -0.56
CA ARG A 5 -12.25 -1.29 -2.02
C ARG A 5 -11.22 -0.53 -2.82
N TRP A 6 -11.00 0.75 -2.54
CA TRP A 6 -10.04 1.57 -3.28
C TRP A 6 -8.62 1.02 -3.16
N THR A 7 -8.17 0.75 -1.94
CA THR A 7 -6.83 0.20 -1.69
C THR A 7 -6.63 -1.16 -2.39
N PHE A 8 -7.64 -2.05 -2.37
CA PHE A 8 -7.54 -3.33 -3.09
C PHE A 8 -7.54 -3.17 -4.62
N LYS A 9 -8.22 -2.16 -5.17
CA LYS A 9 -8.09 -1.85 -6.60
C LYS A 9 -6.66 -1.45 -6.95
N LEU A 10 -5.99 -0.66 -6.11
CA LEU A 10 -4.58 -0.29 -6.29
C LEU A 10 -3.67 -1.52 -6.19
N PHE A 11 -3.90 -2.42 -5.21
CA PHE A 11 -3.14 -3.66 -5.09
C PHE A 11 -3.28 -4.59 -6.31
N ILE A 12 -4.47 -4.63 -6.92
CA ILE A 12 -4.72 -5.41 -8.13
C ILE A 12 -4.06 -4.74 -9.35
N ALA A 13 -4.18 -3.42 -9.48
CA ALA A 13 -3.62 -2.67 -10.62
C ALA A 13 -2.08 -2.73 -10.63
N SER A 14 -1.46 -2.62 -9.45
CA SER A 14 0.00 -2.69 -9.29
C SER A 14 0.58 -4.10 -9.47
N GLY A 15 -0.25 -5.14 -9.58
CA GLY A 15 0.19 -6.51 -9.84
C GLY A 15 0.49 -7.35 -8.60
N TYR A 16 0.29 -6.82 -7.39
CA TYR A 16 0.72 -7.51 -6.16
C TYR A 16 -0.38 -8.29 -5.45
N PHE A 17 -1.66 -8.07 -5.78
CA PHE A 17 -2.77 -8.85 -5.21
C PHE A 17 -3.69 -9.42 -6.28
N LEU A 18 -3.67 -10.74 -6.49
CA LEU A 18 -4.49 -11.36 -7.53
C LEU A 18 -6.00 -11.17 -7.26
N PRO A 19 -6.78 -10.72 -8.26
CA PRO A 19 -8.20 -10.46 -8.10
C PRO A 19 -8.99 -11.74 -7.77
N PRO A 20 -9.90 -11.72 -6.77
CA PRO A 20 -10.73 -12.88 -6.42
C PRO A 20 -11.67 -13.36 -7.54
N THR A 21 -11.93 -12.50 -8.53
CA THR A 21 -12.82 -12.78 -9.67
C THR A 21 -12.18 -13.65 -10.74
N LEU A 22 -10.86 -13.88 -10.68
CA LEU A 22 -10.10 -14.63 -11.68
C LEU A 22 -10.13 -16.14 -11.38
N LYS A 23 -11.17 -16.83 -11.87
CA LYS A 23 -11.31 -18.29 -11.70
C LYS A 23 -10.52 -19.12 -12.74
N SER A 24 -10.14 -18.53 -13.87
CA SER A 24 -9.47 -19.25 -14.97
C SER A 24 -7.97 -19.47 -14.67
N PRO A 25 -7.45 -20.70 -14.87
CA PRO A 25 -6.04 -21.03 -14.60
C PRO A 25 -5.07 -20.22 -15.47
N THR A 26 -5.39 -20.01 -16.76
CA THR A 26 -4.55 -19.24 -17.69
C THR A 26 -4.43 -17.78 -17.27
N LYS A 27 -5.55 -17.15 -16.89
CA LYS A 27 -5.55 -15.76 -16.41
C LYS A 27 -4.75 -15.60 -15.11
N ARG A 28 -4.82 -16.59 -14.22
CA ARG A 28 -4.02 -16.62 -12.99
C ARG A 28 -2.52 -16.76 -13.28
N PHE A 29 -2.14 -17.59 -14.24
CA PHE A 29 -0.75 -17.72 -14.68
C PHE A 29 -0.21 -16.41 -15.25
N LEU A 30 -0.95 -15.77 -16.17
CA LEU A 30 -0.60 -14.46 -16.73
C LEU A 30 -0.42 -13.39 -15.65
N TYR A 31 -1.31 -13.35 -14.66
CA TYR A 31 -1.21 -12.40 -13.56
C TYR A 31 0.03 -12.67 -12.68
N ASN A 32 0.33 -13.94 -12.39
CA ASN A 32 1.55 -14.28 -11.64
C ASN A 32 2.82 -13.87 -12.40
N LEU A 33 2.85 -14.05 -13.72
CA LEU A 33 3.96 -13.60 -14.55
C LEU A 33 4.10 -12.07 -14.49
N TYR A 34 2.97 -11.34 -14.53
CA TYR A 34 2.94 -9.89 -14.33
C TYR A 34 3.50 -9.49 -12.95
N THR A 35 3.12 -10.19 -11.86
CA THR A 35 3.68 -9.94 -10.52
C THR A 35 5.20 -10.14 -10.49
N VAL A 36 5.71 -11.21 -11.10
CA VAL A 36 7.16 -11.49 -11.17
C VAL A 36 7.87 -10.39 -11.95
N PHE A 37 7.34 -9.99 -13.10
CA PHE A 37 7.90 -8.91 -13.90
C PHE A 37 7.95 -7.58 -13.12
N MET A 38 6.85 -7.20 -12.46
CA MET A 38 6.80 -5.98 -11.65
C MET A 38 7.78 -6.02 -10.47
N THR A 39 7.94 -7.18 -9.84
CA THR A 39 8.88 -7.37 -8.74
C THR A 39 10.32 -7.22 -9.23
N LEU A 40 10.69 -7.88 -10.34
CA LEU A 40 12.02 -7.75 -10.94
C LEU A 40 12.33 -6.31 -11.35
N TYR A 41 11.36 -5.61 -11.93
CA TYR A 41 11.48 -4.20 -12.29
C TYR A 41 11.77 -3.31 -11.08
N MET A 42 11.08 -3.53 -9.95
CA MET A 42 11.31 -2.76 -8.74
C MET A 42 12.69 -3.00 -8.15
N TRP A 43 13.15 -4.25 -8.14
CA TRP A 43 14.51 -4.58 -7.70
C TRP A 43 15.57 -3.99 -8.63
N SER A 44 15.38 -4.02 -9.96
CA SER A 44 16.32 -3.37 -10.87
C SER A 44 16.38 -1.86 -10.64
N TYR A 45 15.24 -1.22 -10.36
CA TYR A 45 15.19 0.21 -10.06
C TYR A 45 15.91 0.54 -8.75
N SER A 46 15.64 -0.20 -7.67
CA SER A 46 16.38 -0.06 -6.40
C SER A 46 17.88 -0.25 -6.57
N LEU A 47 18.33 -1.23 -7.38
CA LEU A 47 19.74 -1.44 -7.66
C LEU A 47 20.40 -0.24 -8.33
N THR A 48 19.77 0.40 -9.31
CA THR A 48 20.34 1.60 -9.96
C THR A 48 20.55 2.76 -8.99
N LEU A 49 19.67 2.91 -8.00
CA LEU A 49 19.77 3.94 -6.96
C LEU A 49 20.87 3.61 -5.92
N ILE A 50 20.96 2.34 -5.51
CA ILE A 50 22.01 1.88 -4.59
C ILE A 50 23.40 2.04 -5.22
N MET A 51 23.54 1.66 -6.48
CA MET A 51 24.80 1.78 -7.21
C MET A 51 25.23 3.25 -7.33
N GLU A 52 24.30 4.19 -7.49
CA GLU A 52 24.64 5.62 -7.46
C GLU A 52 25.25 6.02 -6.11
N ILE A 53 24.65 5.57 -5.01
CA ILE A 53 25.18 5.85 -3.67
C ILE A 53 26.57 5.24 -3.47
N CYS A 54 26.77 4.00 -3.94
CA CYS A 54 28.04 3.30 -3.75
C CYS A 54 29.19 3.85 -4.59
N TYR A 55 28.93 4.31 -5.82
CA TYR A 55 29.98 4.66 -6.78
C TYR A 55 30.17 6.16 -7.02
N ASN A 56 29.13 6.98 -6.85
CA ASN A 56 29.10 8.37 -7.36
C ASN A 56 28.88 9.43 -6.26
N VAL A 57 28.87 9.04 -4.98
CA VAL A 57 28.74 10.01 -3.88
C VAL A 57 30.07 10.70 -3.63
N GLU A 58 30.16 11.94 -4.11
CA GLU A 58 31.31 12.81 -3.87
C GLU A 58 31.00 13.92 -2.84
N THR A 59 29.73 14.33 -2.72
CA THR A 59 29.30 15.45 -1.87
C THR A 59 28.20 15.02 -0.88
N GLN A 60 28.22 15.58 0.34
CA GLN A 60 27.22 15.31 1.38
C GLN A 60 25.78 15.71 0.97
N ASP A 61 25.63 16.79 0.20
CA ASP A 61 24.32 17.24 -0.30
C ASP A 61 23.73 16.27 -1.34
N ASP A 62 24.56 15.76 -2.26
CA ASP A 62 24.18 14.76 -3.25
C ASP A 62 23.83 13.40 -2.62
N LEU A 63 24.50 13.03 -1.52
CA LEU A 63 24.16 11.85 -0.72
C LEU A 63 22.77 12.03 -0.09
N SER A 64 22.52 13.17 0.55
CA SER A 64 21.27 13.41 1.29
C SER A 64 20.03 13.30 0.39
N GLU A 65 20.08 13.90 -0.80
CA GLU A 65 18.95 13.90 -1.75
C GLU A 65 18.67 12.50 -2.33
N ASN A 66 19.72 11.75 -2.70
CA ASN A 66 19.56 10.40 -3.28
C ASN A 66 19.33 9.30 -2.23
N PHE A 67 19.77 9.49 -0.98
CA PHE A 67 19.58 8.53 0.10
C PHE A 67 18.11 8.33 0.42
N GLY A 68 17.33 9.42 0.52
CA GLY A 68 15.91 9.37 0.84
C GLY A 68 15.09 8.55 -0.16
N ILE A 69 15.28 8.78 -1.46
CA ILE A 69 14.59 8.03 -2.51
C ILE A 69 15.05 6.57 -2.55
N THR A 70 16.34 6.30 -2.31
CA THR A 70 16.90 4.94 -2.32
C THR A 70 16.34 4.10 -1.19
N VAL A 71 16.30 4.64 0.03
CA VAL A 71 15.72 3.96 1.20
C VAL A 71 14.22 3.76 0.99
N THR A 72 13.51 4.75 0.48
CA THR A 72 12.07 4.63 0.18
C THR A 72 11.81 3.53 -0.86
N ALA A 73 12.62 3.48 -1.92
CA ALA A 73 12.53 2.44 -2.94
C ALA A 73 12.76 1.04 -2.36
N LEU A 74 13.82 0.88 -1.54
CA LEU A 74 14.14 -0.38 -0.87
C LEU A 74 13.04 -0.86 0.06
N ILE A 75 12.60 -0.01 0.99
CA ILE A 75 11.53 -0.35 1.95
C ILE A 75 10.26 -0.73 1.17
N THR A 76 9.90 0.03 0.14
CA THR A 76 8.70 -0.26 -0.66
C THR A 76 8.84 -1.58 -1.41
N SER A 77 9.99 -1.88 -2.00
CA SER A 77 10.27 -3.16 -2.67
C SER A 77 10.15 -4.34 -1.70
N CYS A 78 10.70 -4.22 -0.49
CA CYS A 78 10.57 -5.23 0.57
C CYS A 78 9.09 -5.43 0.96
N LYS A 79 8.37 -4.35 1.24
CA LYS A 79 6.95 -4.40 1.61
C LYS A 79 6.11 -5.08 0.52
N LEU A 80 6.34 -4.75 -0.75
CA LEU A 80 5.65 -5.35 -1.89
C LEU A 80 5.91 -6.86 -1.99
N MET A 81 7.15 -7.31 -1.77
CA MET A 81 7.48 -8.74 -1.69
C MET A 81 6.78 -9.42 -0.52
N SER A 82 6.86 -8.83 0.68
CA SER A 82 6.21 -9.35 1.88
C SER A 82 4.69 -9.43 1.71
N LEU A 83 4.06 -8.55 0.94
CA LEU A 83 2.65 -8.64 0.59
C LEU A 83 2.33 -9.85 -0.29
N VAL A 84 3.19 -10.17 -1.26
CA VAL A 84 3.03 -11.36 -2.12
C VAL A 84 3.14 -12.63 -1.28
N VAL A 85 4.11 -12.69 -0.36
CA VAL A 85 4.33 -13.84 0.55
C VAL A 85 3.20 -13.95 1.59
N GLY A 86 2.86 -12.84 2.24
CA GLY A 86 1.85 -12.72 3.31
C GLY A 86 0.41 -12.67 2.83
N ARG A 87 0.15 -12.87 1.53
CA ARG A 87 -1.18 -12.72 0.93
C ARG A 87 -2.26 -13.57 1.61
N LYS A 88 -1.93 -14.78 2.03
CA LYS A 88 -2.86 -15.66 2.76
C LYS A 88 -3.28 -15.04 4.10
N THR A 89 -2.33 -14.44 4.81
CA THR A 89 -2.57 -13.76 6.08
C THR A 89 -3.50 -12.57 5.89
N ILE A 90 -3.26 -11.73 4.87
CA ILE A 90 -4.14 -10.61 4.52
C ILE A 90 -5.57 -11.09 4.22
N ILE A 91 -5.71 -12.14 3.39
CA ILE A 91 -7.02 -12.70 3.07
C ILE A 91 -7.74 -13.19 4.34
N ASN A 92 -7.03 -13.91 5.21
CA ASN A 92 -7.59 -14.39 6.47
C ASN A 92 -8.04 -13.23 7.38
N MET A 93 -7.26 -12.15 7.47
CA MET A 93 -7.65 -10.96 8.23
C MET A 93 -8.92 -10.30 7.68
N LEU A 94 -9.00 -10.11 6.36
CA LEU A 94 -10.19 -9.53 5.73
C LEU A 94 -11.42 -10.43 5.87
N ASP A 95 -11.23 -11.75 5.88
CA ASP A 95 -12.33 -12.68 6.05
C ASP A 95 -12.79 -12.76 7.51
N LEU A 96 -11.93 -12.45 8.48
CA LEU A 96 -12.36 -12.23 9.87
C LEU A 96 -13.30 -11.03 9.96
N LEU A 97 -12.98 -9.91 9.29
CA LEU A 97 -13.82 -8.69 9.23
C LEU A 97 -15.23 -8.92 8.65
N LYS A 98 -15.45 -10.02 7.93
CA LYS A 98 -16.76 -10.37 7.33
C LYS A 98 -17.58 -11.35 8.17
N LYS A 99 -17.07 -11.79 9.33
CA LYS A 99 -17.70 -12.79 10.19
C LYS A 99 -18.19 -12.16 11.49
N LYS A 100 -19.19 -12.77 12.13
CA LYS A 100 -19.58 -12.40 13.50
C LYS A 100 -18.35 -12.52 14.42
N PRO A 101 -18.12 -11.57 15.35
CA PRO A 101 -19.02 -10.49 15.78
C PRO A 101 -18.85 -9.14 15.03
N PHE A 102 -18.03 -9.08 13.98
CA PHE A 102 -17.69 -7.84 13.26
C PHE A 102 -18.73 -7.36 12.24
N VAL A 103 -19.80 -8.13 12.05
CA VAL A 103 -20.90 -7.78 11.16
C VAL A 103 -21.94 -7.00 11.97
N PRO A 104 -22.52 -5.92 11.42
CA PRO A 104 -23.57 -5.16 12.09
C PRO A 104 -24.86 -5.98 12.24
N GLU A 105 -25.50 -5.88 13.40
CA GLU A 105 -26.74 -6.61 13.73
C GLU A 105 -27.97 -5.69 13.85
N ASN A 106 -27.78 -4.41 14.16
CA ASN A 106 -28.84 -3.43 14.33
C ASN A 106 -28.70 -2.24 13.35
N ASN A 107 -29.76 -1.43 13.22
CA ASN A 107 -29.74 -0.27 12.31
C ASN A 107 -28.71 0.81 12.72
N GLY A 108 -28.39 0.94 14.01
CA GLY A 108 -27.37 1.88 14.52
C GLY A 108 -25.96 1.47 14.08
N GLU A 109 -25.60 0.21 14.25
CA GLU A 109 -24.35 -0.42 13.82
C GLU A 109 -24.18 -0.36 12.29
N VAL A 110 -25.27 -0.49 11.52
CA VAL A 110 -25.24 -0.29 10.05
C VAL A 110 -24.84 1.15 9.72
N GLN A 111 -25.35 2.15 10.44
CA GLN A 111 -24.97 3.56 10.23
C GLN A 111 -23.52 3.82 10.63
N ILE A 112 -23.07 3.27 11.77
CA ILE A 112 -21.67 3.35 12.22
C ILE A 112 -20.75 2.74 11.15
N HIS A 113 -21.04 1.52 10.70
CA HIS A 113 -20.28 0.87 9.63
C HIS A 113 -20.22 1.71 8.35
N ALA A 114 -21.36 2.22 7.88
CA ALA A 114 -21.41 3.03 6.66
C ALA A 114 -20.60 4.33 6.79
N LYS A 115 -20.61 4.97 7.96
CA LYS A 115 -19.81 6.16 8.27
C LYS A 115 -18.31 5.87 8.13
N TYR A 116 -17.81 4.78 8.74
CA TYR A 116 -16.40 4.41 8.66
C TYR A 116 -16.00 3.91 7.28
N ASP A 117 -16.82 3.09 6.62
CA ASP A 117 -16.56 2.65 5.25
C ASP A 117 -16.40 3.84 4.30
N ASN A 118 -17.28 4.85 4.39
CA ASN A 118 -17.18 6.08 3.60
C ASN A 118 -15.93 6.89 3.95
N LEU A 119 -15.56 6.98 5.23
CA LEU A 119 -14.37 7.67 5.68
C LEU A 119 -13.10 7.00 5.13
N ILE A 120 -13.01 5.67 5.21
CA ILE A 120 -11.87 4.87 4.72
C ILE A 120 -11.69 5.10 3.22
N GLU A 121 -12.76 4.98 2.43
CA GLU A 121 -12.69 5.22 0.99
C GLU A 121 -12.27 6.66 0.67
N LYS A 122 -12.81 7.65 1.38
CA LYS A 122 -12.47 9.07 1.17
C LYS A 122 -11.02 9.37 1.50
N VAL A 123 -10.51 8.87 2.63
CA VAL A 123 -9.11 9.03 3.03
C VAL A 123 -8.19 8.36 2.01
N ALA A 124 -8.50 7.13 1.59
CA ALA A 124 -7.68 6.41 0.62
C ALA A 124 -7.64 7.12 -0.75
N MET A 125 -8.80 7.58 -1.26
CA MET A 125 -8.86 8.33 -2.51
C MET A 125 -8.11 9.66 -2.42
N PHE A 126 -8.35 10.45 -1.37
CA PHE A 126 -7.68 11.74 -1.18
C PHE A 126 -6.16 11.58 -1.11
N TYR A 127 -5.68 10.61 -0.34
CA TYR A 127 -4.25 10.34 -0.22
C TYR A 127 -3.62 9.91 -1.55
N THR A 128 -4.31 9.05 -2.31
CA THR A 128 -3.86 8.62 -3.64
C THR A 128 -3.77 9.80 -4.61
N ILE A 129 -4.77 10.69 -4.62
CA ILE A 129 -4.81 11.89 -5.46
C ILE A 129 -3.66 12.83 -5.10
N GLN A 130 -3.44 13.07 -3.80
CA GLN A 130 -2.37 13.92 -3.31
C GLN A 130 -0.99 13.39 -3.75
N VAL A 131 -0.72 12.09 -3.54
CA VAL A 131 0.53 11.46 -3.96
C VAL A 131 0.74 11.55 -5.48
N THR A 132 -0.31 11.27 -6.26
CA THR A 132 -0.24 11.36 -7.73
C THR A 132 0.05 12.79 -8.18
N PHE A 133 -0.59 13.78 -7.57
CA PHE A 133 -0.34 15.19 -7.86
C PHE A 133 1.11 15.60 -7.54
N CYS A 134 1.64 15.17 -6.40
CA CYS A 134 3.05 15.41 -6.03
C CYS A 134 4.02 14.84 -7.07
N VAL A 135 3.79 13.60 -7.53
CA VAL A 135 4.65 12.98 -8.56
C VAL A 135 4.54 13.74 -9.89
N LEU A 136 3.34 14.08 -10.34
CA LEU A 136 3.15 14.83 -11.58
C LEU A 136 3.79 16.23 -11.51
N ALA A 137 3.71 16.89 -10.37
CA ALA A 137 4.38 18.17 -10.14
C ALA A 137 5.90 18.03 -10.24
N LEU A 138 6.49 17.01 -9.61
CA LEU A 138 7.93 16.72 -9.69
C LEU A 138 8.41 16.40 -11.12
N VAL A 139 7.63 15.60 -11.85
CA VAL A 139 7.92 15.32 -13.26
C VAL A 139 7.83 16.60 -14.08
N GLY A 140 6.80 17.41 -13.86
CA GLY A 140 6.61 18.69 -14.53
C GLY A 140 7.77 19.66 -14.30
N THR A 141 8.22 19.83 -13.06
CA THR A 141 9.37 20.69 -12.75
C THR A 141 10.65 20.18 -13.40
N THR A 142 10.88 18.86 -13.40
CA THR A 142 12.04 18.26 -14.06
C THR A 142 12.00 18.44 -15.58
N LEU A 143 10.83 18.29 -16.20
CA LEU A 143 10.66 18.49 -17.64
C LEU A 143 10.97 19.93 -18.06
N VAL A 144 10.57 20.91 -17.25
CA VAL A 144 10.81 22.34 -17.55
C VAL A 144 12.27 22.74 -17.33
N SER A 145 12.89 22.30 -16.23
CA SER A 145 14.21 22.78 -15.79
C SER A 145 15.39 21.98 -16.36
N ASN A 146 15.24 20.65 -16.46
CA ASN A 146 16.37 19.72 -16.55
C ASN A 146 16.37 18.89 -17.85
N PHE A 147 15.24 18.82 -18.55
CA PHE A 147 15.08 17.94 -19.71
C PHE A 147 15.95 18.35 -20.91
N LYS A 148 16.05 19.66 -21.19
CA LYS A 148 16.96 20.17 -22.24
C LYS A 148 18.43 19.94 -21.92
N LEU A 149 18.75 19.80 -20.64
CA LEU A 149 20.11 19.55 -20.14
C LEU A 149 20.41 18.04 -20.02
N LYS A 150 19.50 17.16 -20.47
CA LYS A 150 19.59 15.70 -20.31
C LYS A 150 19.84 15.26 -18.86
N LYS A 151 19.35 16.03 -17.89
CA LYS A 151 19.45 15.71 -16.46
C LYS A 151 18.20 14.93 -16.02
N LEU A 152 18.44 13.78 -15.38
CA LEU A 152 17.41 12.86 -14.89
C LEU A 152 16.67 13.42 -13.65
N MET A 153 15.51 12.83 -13.32
CA MET A 153 14.70 13.23 -12.14
C MET A 153 15.45 12.93 -10.84
N PHE A 154 15.99 11.72 -10.75
CA PHE A 154 16.87 11.31 -9.68
C PHE A 154 18.21 10.90 -10.27
N ARG A 155 19.28 11.18 -9.53
CA ARG A 155 20.60 10.68 -9.90
C ARG A 155 20.58 9.16 -9.68
N ALA A 156 20.94 8.41 -10.70
CA ALA A 156 20.95 6.95 -10.66
C ALA A 156 22.05 6.43 -11.58
N TRP A 157 22.66 5.32 -11.19
CA TRP A 157 23.74 4.72 -11.95
C TRP A 157 23.17 3.76 -12.99
N PHE A 158 23.64 3.88 -14.23
CA PHE A 158 23.30 2.99 -15.33
C PHE A 158 24.57 2.41 -15.96
N PRO A 159 24.56 1.13 -16.37
CA PRO A 159 25.73 0.49 -16.99
C PRO A 159 26.01 0.95 -18.43
N PHE A 160 25.22 1.89 -18.95
CA PHE A 160 25.35 2.46 -20.29
C PHE A 160 25.27 3.99 -20.20
N ASP A 161 25.90 4.67 -21.15
CA ASP A 161 25.80 6.13 -21.24
C ASP A 161 24.44 6.55 -21.84
N PHE A 162 23.56 7.04 -20.98
CA PHE A 162 22.24 7.53 -21.37
C PHE A 162 22.30 8.93 -22.02
N THR A 163 23.39 9.68 -21.89
CA THR A 163 23.51 11.02 -22.46
C THR A 163 23.88 11.01 -23.95
N SER A 164 24.50 9.92 -24.40
CA SER A 164 24.97 9.71 -25.79
C SER A 164 23.88 9.87 -26.86
N SER A 165 22.65 9.44 -26.59
CA SER A 165 21.54 9.50 -27.56
C SER A 165 20.25 10.00 -26.93
N TRP A 166 19.46 10.77 -27.69
CA TRP A 166 18.13 11.21 -27.24
C TRP A 166 17.18 10.04 -26.97
N LEU A 167 17.33 8.95 -27.71
CA LEU A 167 16.51 7.76 -27.55
C LEU A 167 16.86 7.03 -26.25
N ALA A 168 18.16 6.89 -25.94
CA ALA A 168 18.63 6.32 -24.68
C ALA A 168 18.17 7.16 -23.47
N PHE A 169 18.34 8.48 -23.54
CA PHE A 169 17.86 9.39 -22.50
C PHE A 169 16.35 9.27 -22.27
N SER A 170 15.56 9.25 -23.35
CA SER A 170 14.09 9.14 -23.26
C SER A 170 13.65 7.82 -22.63
N MET A 171 14.29 6.70 -22.99
CA MET A 171 14.00 5.40 -22.38
C MET A 171 14.35 5.37 -20.89
N THR A 172 15.50 5.90 -20.51
CA THR A 172 15.91 6.01 -19.11
C THR A 172 14.97 6.92 -18.31
N PHE A 173 14.52 8.02 -18.90
CA PHE A 173 13.55 8.92 -18.27
C PHE A 173 12.20 8.22 -18.02
N ILE A 174 11.69 7.48 -19.02
CA ILE A 174 10.44 6.69 -18.87
C ILE A 174 10.62 5.60 -17.81
N TYR A 175 11.77 4.93 -17.78
CA TYR A 175 12.11 3.95 -16.74
C TYR A 175 12.07 4.58 -15.34
N GLN A 176 12.69 5.74 -15.13
CA GLN A 176 12.62 6.42 -13.85
C GLN A 176 11.20 6.87 -13.49
N PHE A 177 10.45 7.37 -14.47
CA PHE A 177 9.07 7.79 -14.27
C PHE A 177 8.19 6.63 -13.80
N VAL A 178 8.26 5.49 -14.49
CA VAL A 178 7.50 4.29 -14.11
C VAL A 178 7.94 3.77 -12.75
N GLY A 179 9.24 3.74 -12.45
CA GLY A 179 9.75 3.36 -11.13
C GLY A 179 9.23 4.24 -10.01
N LEU A 180 9.29 5.56 -10.19
CA LEU A 180 8.74 6.53 -9.25
C LEU A 180 7.23 6.35 -9.03
N MET A 181 6.46 6.15 -10.10
CA MET A 181 5.02 5.90 -10.01
C MET A 181 4.69 4.63 -9.23
N ILE A 182 5.45 3.54 -9.44
CA ILE A 182 5.23 2.30 -8.70
C ILE A 182 5.60 2.48 -7.22
N ILE A 183 6.72 3.14 -6.90
CA ILE A 183 7.10 3.43 -5.51
C ILE A 183 6.04 4.28 -4.82
N ALA A 184 5.64 5.39 -5.43
CA ALA A 184 4.66 6.32 -4.87
C ALA A 184 3.31 5.62 -4.64
N THR A 185 2.87 4.81 -5.61
CA THR A 185 1.66 3.98 -5.45
C THR A 185 1.86 2.94 -4.36
N GLY A 186 3.04 2.31 -4.28
CA GLY A 186 3.43 1.35 -3.24
C GLY A 186 3.27 1.91 -1.83
N VAL A 187 3.91 3.04 -1.56
CA VAL A 187 3.80 3.75 -0.29
C VAL A 187 2.33 4.08 0.01
N SER A 188 1.63 4.65 -0.97
CA SER A 188 0.20 5.00 -0.83
C SER A 188 -0.69 3.80 -0.50
N MET A 189 -0.42 2.65 -1.11
CA MET A 189 -1.14 1.41 -0.84
C MET A 189 -0.96 0.94 0.60
N PHE A 190 0.29 0.89 1.10
CA PHE A 190 0.53 0.42 2.47
C PHE A 190 -0.02 1.37 3.52
N ASP A 191 0.15 2.67 3.33
CA ASP A 191 -0.33 3.68 4.28
C ASP A 191 -1.86 3.68 4.36
N THR A 192 -2.54 3.63 3.21
CA THR A 192 -4.01 3.56 3.18
C THR A 192 -4.55 2.20 3.64
N PHE A 193 -3.81 1.11 3.39
CA PHE A 193 -4.16 -0.21 3.91
C PHE A 193 -4.13 -0.23 5.43
N PHE A 194 -3.02 0.22 6.03
CA PHE A 194 -2.86 0.25 7.47
C PHE A 194 -3.84 1.23 8.14
N ALA A 195 -3.97 2.45 7.61
CA ALA A 195 -4.94 3.43 8.08
C ALA A 195 -6.39 2.90 7.99
N GLY A 196 -6.73 2.19 6.91
CA GLY A 196 -8.04 1.57 6.76
C GLY A 196 -8.30 0.46 7.79
N LEU A 197 -7.29 -0.37 8.10
CA LEU A 197 -7.40 -1.39 9.15
C LEU A 197 -7.61 -0.75 10.53
N LEU A 198 -6.87 0.32 10.85
CA LEU A 198 -7.05 1.07 12.10
C LEU A 198 -8.44 1.69 12.20
N LEU A 199 -8.94 2.31 11.13
CA LEU A 199 -10.30 2.86 11.08
C LEU A 199 -11.36 1.76 11.23
N HIS A 200 -11.14 0.56 10.69
CA HIS A 200 -12.01 -0.58 10.96
C HIS A 200 -11.98 -1.01 12.42
N ILE A 201 -10.82 -1.01 13.07
CA ILE A 201 -10.72 -1.29 14.51
C ILE A 201 -11.52 -0.24 15.31
N CYS A 202 -11.40 1.05 14.98
CA CYS A 202 -12.19 2.11 15.59
C CYS A 202 -13.69 1.89 15.40
N CYS A 203 -14.13 1.52 14.19
CA CYS A 203 -15.52 1.14 13.91
C CYS A 203 -15.99 0.00 14.83
N GLN A 204 -15.17 -1.04 15.02
CA GLN A 204 -15.51 -2.17 15.88
C GLN A 204 -15.62 -1.78 17.36
N PHE A 205 -14.81 -0.83 17.83
CA PHE A 205 -14.95 -0.29 19.19
C PHE A 205 -16.23 0.55 19.34
N GLU A 206 -16.58 1.37 18.36
CA GLU A 206 -17.82 2.17 18.40
C GLU A 206 -19.06 1.28 18.40
N MET A 207 -19.06 0.19 17.63
CA MET A 207 -20.12 -0.83 17.69
C MET A 207 -20.18 -1.56 19.03
N LEU A 208 -19.02 -1.95 19.58
CA LEU A 208 -18.97 -2.60 20.89
C LEU A 208 -19.56 -1.67 21.97
N MET A 209 -19.28 -0.37 21.88
CA MET A 209 -19.85 0.63 22.78
C MET A 209 -21.36 0.76 22.60
N ASP A 210 -21.87 0.79 21.37
CA ASP A 210 -23.31 0.78 21.08
C ASP A 210 -23.99 -0.47 21.68
N ARG A 211 -23.41 -1.65 21.47
CA ARG A 211 -23.92 -2.91 22.04
C ARG A 211 -23.95 -2.86 23.56
N LEU A 212 -22.88 -2.40 24.20
CA LEU A 212 -22.79 -2.26 25.66
C LEU A 212 -23.82 -1.28 26.23
N HIS A 213 -24.06 -0.17 25.54
CA HIS A 213 -25.03 0.84 25.97
C HIS A 213 -26.48 0.32 25.87
N ASN A 214 -26.74 -0.53 24.87
CA ASN A 214 -28.06 -1.11 24.61
C ASN A 214 -28.32 -2.40 25.42
N ILE A 215 -27.42 -2.82 26.33
CA ILE A 215 -27.67 -3.97 27.22
C ILE A 215 -28.78 -3.63 28.21
N GLY A 216 -29.91 -4.35 28.12
CA GLY A 216 -30.95 -4.34 29.14
C GLY A 216 -30.54 -5.07 30.42
N GLY A 217 -31.10 -4.66 31.56
CA GLY A 217 -30.86 -5.32 32.85
C GLY A 217 -31.26 -6.81 32.81
N ASN A 218 -30.31 -7.69 33.19
CA ASN A 218 -30.35 -9.17 33.17
C ASN A 218 -29.95 -9.90 31.88
N GLU A 219 -29.42 -9.23 30.86
CA GLU A 219 -28.93 -9.93 29.66
C GLU A 219 -27.48 -10.44 29.78
N ILE A 220 -27.26 -11.45 30.63
CA ILE A 220 -25.93 -12.09 30.80
C ILE A 220 -25.36 -12.60 29.47
N GLN A 221 -26.22 -13.03 28.54
CA GLN A 221 -25.81 -13.50 27.22
C GLN A 221 -25.25 -12.36 26.34
N SER A 222 -25.93 -11.21 26.30
CA SER A 222 -25.48 -10.01 25.57
C SER A 222 -24.13 -9.51 26.11
N LEU A 223 -23.93 -9.57 27.44
CA LEU A 223 -22.64 -9.24 28.05
C LEU A 223 -21.53 -10.21 27.63
N LYS A 224 -21.81 -11.53 27.62
CA LYS A 224 -20.84 -12.54 27.14
C LYS A 224 -20.46 -12.31 25.67
N ASP A 225 -21.43 -11.94 24.84
CA ASP A 225 -21.18 -11.66 23.42
C ASP A 225 -20.34 -10.39 23.23
N CYS A 226 -20.54 -9.35 24.05
CA CYS A 226 -19.67 -8.16 24.08
C CYS A 226 -18.24 -8.50 24.51
N VAL A 227 -18.04 -9.33 25.54
CA VAL A 227 -16.71 -9.79 25.97
C VAL A 227 -16.03 -10.58 24.85
N ARG A 228 -16.78 -11.45 24.16
CA ARG A 228 -16.28 -12.21 23.01
C ARG A 228 -15.89 -11.29 21.85
N HIS A 229 -16.68 -10.24 21.58
CA HIS A 229 -16.37 -9.23 20.57
C HIS A 229 -15.10 -8.47 20.92
N HIS A 230 -14.97 -7.97 22.15
CA HIS A 230 -13.75 -7.31 22.63
C HIS A 230 -12.50 -8.18 22.46
N ASN A 231 -12.54 -9.45 22.90
CA ASN A 231 -11.41 -10.37 22.74
C ASN A 231 -11.09 -10.64 21.25
N THR A 232 -12.10 -10.66 20.39
CA THR A 232 -11.90 -10.83 18.94
C THR A 232 -11.26 -9.59 18.31
N ILE A 233 -11.62 -8.37 18.76
CA ILE A 233 -10.94 -7.13 18.36
C ILE A 233 -9.48 -7.19 18.77
N PHE A 234 -9.19 -7.55 20.03
CA PHE A 234 -7.81 -7.61 20.53
C PHE A 234 -6.95 -8.59 19.72
N ARG A 235 -7.47 -9.79 19.44
CA ARG A 235 -6.78 -10.77 18.58
C ARG A 235 -6.55 -10.23 17.17
N PHE A 236 -7.50 -9.49 16.62
CA PHE A 236 -7.36 -8.86 15.31
C PHE A 236 -6.26 -7.79 15.31
N VAL A 237 -6.22 -6.93 16.33
CA VAL A 237 -5.17 -5.91 16.53
C VAL A 237 -3.79 -6.57 16.60
N THR A 238 -3.64 -7.64 17.40
CA THR A 238 -2.37 -8.39 17.48
C THR A 238 -1.95 -8.92 16.11
N CYS A 239 -2.90 -9.46 15.33
CA CYS A 239 -2.62 -9.96 13.99
C CYS A 239 -2.15 -8.85 13.04
N VAL A 240 -2.79 -7.68 13.09
CA VAL A 240 -2.41 -6.49 12.30
C VAL A 240 -1.01 -5.99 12.69
N LEU A 241 -0.70 -5.94 13.99
CA LEU A 241 0.62 -5.51 14.48
C LEU A 241 1.72 -6.47 14.04
N LEU A 242 1.53 -7.78 14.22
CA LEU A 242 2.50 -8.80 13.77
C LEU A 242 2.73 -8.75 12.26
N PHE A 243 1.68 -8.48 11.48
CA PHE A 243 1.83 -8.30 10.04
C PHE A 243 2.62 -7.02 9.73
N ASN A 244 2.39 -5.92 10.44
CA ASN A 244 3.16 -4.70 10.25
C ASN A 244 4.64 -4.87 10.65
N GLU A 245 4.94 -5.59 11.72
CA GLU A 245 6.32 -5.94 12.10
C GLU A 245 7.00 -6.79 11.02
N SER A 246 6.30 -7.78 10.46
CA SER A 246 6.82 -8.58 9.33
C SER A 246 7.04 -7.78 8.02
N LEU A 247 6.52 -6.55 7.95
CA LEU A 247 6.78 -5.62 6.84
C LEU A 247 7.98 -4.70 7.11
N THR A 248 8.44 -4.59 8.36
CA THR A 248 9.53 -3.71 8.79
C THR A 248 10.83 -4.43 9.12
N ASP A 249 10.76 -5.73 9.45
CA ASP A 249 11.90 -6.62 9.69
C ASP A 249 12.45 -7.23 8.38
#